data_AF-A0A2P2L4Z0-F1
#
_entry.id   AF-A0A2P2L4Z0-F1
#
_cell.length_a   1.000
_cell.length_b   1.000
_cell.length_c   1.000
_cell.angle_alpha   90.00
_cell.angle_beta   90.00
_cell.angle_gamma   90.00
#
_symmetry.space_group_name_H-M   'P 1'
#
loop_
_entity.id
_entity.type
_entity.pdbx_description
1 polymer ?
#
loop_
_entity_poly.entity_id
_entity_poly.type
_entity_poly.pdbx_seq_one_letter_code
_entity_poly.pdbx_strand_id
1 'polypeptide(L)'
;MMPSLSASRNASFFDSMFTSSAPSQLLMASSFSSPHPPGLRCRPLWATPLDHHSHFARVRMSSDSPPPLPENRVVLGCGGAAVDFLAAVASYPKPDEKIRSTSFMVQGGGNAGNALTCAARLGLKPRLISKVADDCQGRNALEELEADGVDTSFLVVSKEGNSPFSYVIVDSQTKTRTCIHTPGYPLMVPDDLPPSSISSALDEARVFYSDGRLHETALVIAQEYRHLARTYLF
;
A
#
# COMPACT_ATOMS: atom_id res chain seq x y z
N MET A 1 -13.06 -18.31 13.39
CA MET A 1 -13.82 -17.61 12.35
C MET A 1 -13.66 -16.11 12.61
N MET A 2 -12.65 -15.49 11.99
CA MET A 2 -12.48 -14.04 12.01
C MET A 2 -13.24 -13.48 10.78
N PRO A 3 -14.06 -12.43 10.93
CA PRO A 3 -14.82 -11.91 9.79
C PRO A 3 -13.90 -11.14 8.84
N SER A 4 -13.94 -11.47 7.54
CA SER A 4 -13.30 -10.70 6.47
C SER A 4 -14.02 -9.35 6.30
N LEU A 5 -13.33 -8.27 6.67
CA LEU A 5 -13.80 -6.89 6.59
C LEU A 5 -12.59 -6.01 6.19
N SER A 6 -12.11 -6.14 4.94
CA SER A 6 -10.76 -5.71 4.50
C SER A 6 -10.63 -4.31 3.89
N ALA A 7 -11.69 -3.48 3.87
CA ALA A 7 -11.61 -2.15 3.24
C ALA A 7 -11.90 -0.99 4.21
N SER A 8 -13.06 -0.99 4.87
CA SER A 8 -13.46 0.10 5.77
C SER A 8 -12.60 0.16 7.04
N ARG A 9 -12.14 -1.00 7.54
CA ARG A 9 -11.26 -1.07 8.71
C ARG A 9 -9.84 -0.57 8.42
N ASN A 10 -9.31 -0.88 7.23
CA ASN A 10 -7.94 -0.52 6.81
C ASN A 10 -7.77 1.00 6.76
N ALA A 11 -8.70 1.68 6.07
CA ALA A 11 -8.74 3.14 6.05
C ALA A 11 -8.93 3.69 7.46
N SER A 12 -9.88 3.17 8.25
CA SER A 12 -10.13 3.68 9.60
C SER A 12 -8.96 3.54 10.58
N PHE A 13 -8.14 2.49 10.49
CA PHE A 13 -7.00 2.29 11.38
C PHE A 13 -5.86 3.25 11.09
N PHE A 14 -5.55 3.46 9.81
CA PHE A 14 -4.55 4.43 9.41
C PHE A 14 -5.09 5.86 9.52
N ASP A 15 -6.32 6.14 9.09
CA ASP A 15 -6.94 7.47 9.18
C ASP A 15 -7.08 7.92 10.64
N SER A 16 -7.52 7.05 11.55
CA SER A 16 -7.57 7.41 12.99
C SER A 16 -6.20 7.69 13.60
N MET A 17 -5.12 7.17 12.99
CA MET A 17 -3.75 7.43 13.45
C MET A 17 -3.08 8.62 12.77
N PHE A 18 -3.39 8.93 11.51
CA PHE A 18 -2.74 9.99 10.74
C PHE A 18 -3.58 11.27 10.60
N THR A 19 -4.88 11.22 10.89
CA THR A 19 -5.76 12.38 10.89
C THR A 19 -6.26 12.69 12.30
N SER A 20 -5.57 13.62 12.98
CA SER A 20 -6.22 14.38 14.06
C SER A 20 -6.07 15.86 13.76
N SER A 21 -7.08 16.46 13.14
CA SER A 21 -7.31 17.89 13.30
C SER A 21 -7.72 18.10 14.76
N ALA A 22 -6.91 18.87 15.50
CA ALA A 22 -7.18 19.20 16.89
C ALA A 22 -8.58 19.82 17.04
N PRO A 23 -9.38 19.45 18.06
CA PRO A 23 -10.57 20.21 18.39
C PRO A 23 -10.14 21.59 18.92
N SER A 24 -10.67 22.63 18.31
CA SER A 24 -10.51 24.03 18.71
C SER A 24 -10.91 24.22 20.17
N GLN A 25 -9.93 24.32 21.07
CA GLN A 25 -10.16 24.85 22.40
C GLN A 25 -10.35 26.35 22.30
N LEU A 26 -11.57 26.78 22.63
CA LEU A 26 -11.97 28.17 22.82
C LEU A 26 -11.13 28.78 23.95
N LEU A 27 -10.13 29.62 23.61
CA LEU A 27 -9.43 30.43 24.60
C LEU A 27 -10.26 31.70 24.86
N MET A 28 -10.75 31.85 26.09
CA MET A 28 -11.40 33.06 26.58
C MET A 28 -10.42 34.25 26.54
N ALA A 29 -10.82 35.31 25.83
CA ALA A 29 -10.10 36.56 25.77
C ALA A 29 -10.29 37.36 27.07
N SER A 30 -9.20 37.83 27.68
CA SER A 30 -9.22 38.90 28.67
C SER A 30 -8.52 40.13 28.10
N SER A 31 -9.31 41.19 27.93
CA SER A 31 -8.99 42.54 27.49
C SER A 31 -8.10 43.30 28.46
N PHE A 32 -7.06 43.99 27.94
CA PHE A 32 -6.46 45.15 28.59
C PHE A 32 -6.06 46.21 27.55
N SER A 33 -6.27 47.46 27.95
CA SER A 33 -6.38 48.68 27.14
C SER A 33 -5.18 49.62 27.31
N SER A 34 -4.58 50.05 26.18
CA SER A 34 -3.94 51.37 25.83
C SER A 34 -2.89 52.04 26.77
N PRO A 35 -2.17 53.14 26.41
CA PRO A 35 -2.06 53.93 25.16
C PRO A 35 -0.60 54.26 24.69
N HIS A 36 -0.46 54.85 23.49
CA HIS A 36 0.77 55.41 22.88
C HIS A 36 1.12 56.85 23.34
N PRO A 37 2.37 57.31 23.07
CA PRO A 37 2.60 58.64 22.47
C PRO A 37 3.63 58.66 21.30
N PRO A 38 3.79 59.79 20.57
CA PRO A 38 4.17 59.82 19.15
C PRO A 38 5.59 60.37 18.86
N GLY A 39 6.13 60.06 17.68
CA GLY A 39 7.13 60.92 17.02
C GLY A 39 8.22 60.20 16.21
N LEU A 40 8.11 60.28 14.88
CA LEU A 40 9.14 60.77 13.93
C LEU A 40 9.03 60.05 12.58
N ARG A 41 8.65 60.84 11.56
CA ARG A 41 8.56 60.47 10.16
C ARG A 41 9.96 60.45 9.54
N CYS A 42 10.33 59.33 8.94
CA CYS A 42 11.26 59.29 7.82
C CYS A 42 10.55 58.57 6.66
N ARG A 43 10.29 59.29 5.57
CA ARG A 43 10.10 58.68 4.23
C ARG A 43 11.49 58.54 3.61
N PRO A 44 11.76 57.45 2.89
CA PRO A 44 11.71 57.56 1.43
C PRO A 44 11.24 56.25 0.74
N LEU A 45 10.39 56.35 -0.29
CA LEU A 45 10.74 56.20 -1.71
C LEU A 45 10.45 54.77 -2.24
N TRP A 46 9.36 54.70 -3.02
CA TRP A 46 8.97 53.70 -4.05
C TRP A 46 9.29 52.20 -3.81
N ALA A 47 8.23 51.42 -3.59
CA ALA A 47 8.06 50.09 -4.17
C ALA A 47 6.57 49.74 -4.18
N THR A 48 6.06 49.40 -5.34
CA THR A 48 4.67 49.02 -5.65
C THR A 48 4.22 47.78 -4.86
N PRO A 49 2.91 47.60 -4.59
CA PRO A 49 2.40 46.35 -4.03
C PRO A 49 2.54 45.26 -5.09
N LEU A 50 3.33 44.23 -4.79
CA LEU A 50 3.23 42.95 -5.48
C LEU A 50 1.98 42.27 -4.93
N ASP A 51 0.91 42.26 -5.71
CA ASP A 51 -0.22 41.38 -5.50
C ASP A 51 0.29 39.94 -5.50
N HIS A 52 0.40 39.34 -4.32
CA HIS A 52 0.51 37.89 -4.20
C HIS A 52 -0.85 37.29 -4.51
N HIS A 53 -1.16 37.21 -5.81
CA HIS A 53 -2.12 36.24 -6.31
C HIS A 53 -1.55 34.85 -6.03
N SER A 54 -1.97 34.26 -4.90
CA SER A 54 -1.87 32.83 -4.66
C SER A 54 -2.69 32.13 -5.74
N HIS A 55 -2.03 31.76 -6.85
CA HIS A 55 -2.55 30.80 -7.79
C HIS A 55 -2.58 29.43 -7.09
N PHE A 56 -3.59 29.22 -6.25
CA PHE A 56 -4.08 27.87 -6.01
C PHE A 56 -4.59 27.37 -7.36
N ALA A 57 -3.75 26.60 -8.05
CA ALA A 57 -4.19 25.83 -9.20
C ALA A 57 -5.29 24.89 -8.68
N ARG A 58 -6.54 25.29 -8.89
CA ARG A 58 -7.71 24.45 -8.67
C ARG A 58 -7.54 23.26 -9.60
N VAL A 59 -7.13 22.11 -9.06
CA VAL A 59 -7.15 20.83 -9.78
C VAL A 59 -8.58 20.67 -10.28
N ARG A 60 -8.78 20.83 -11.59
CA ARG A 60 -10.03 20.45 -12.23
C ARG A 60 -10.08 18.94 -12.12
N MET A 61 -10.91 18.44 -11.20
CA MET A 61 -11.41 17.06 -11.31
C MET A 61 -12.05 16.96 -12.70
N SER A 62 -11.49 16.11 -13.56
CA SER A 62 -12.09 15.79 -14.84
C SER A 62 -13.51 15.32 -14.59
N SER A 63 -14.50 16.02 -15.14
CA SER A 63 -15.91 15.60 -15.14
C SER A 63 -16.16 14.44 -16.11
N ASP A 64 -15.16 14.06 -16.89
CA ASP A 64 -15.28 12.94 -17.81
C ASP A 64 -15.20 11.65 -16.99
N SER A 65 -16.26 10.85 -17.08
CA SER A 65 -16.21 9.45 -16.65
C SER A 65 -14.93 8.81 -17.20
N PRO A 66 -14.17 8.03 -16.39
CA PRO A 66 -12.97 7.39 -16.87
C PRO A 66 -13.29 6.61 -18.15
N PRO A 67 -12.38 6.60 -19.14
CA PRO A 67 -12.59 5.86 -20.37
C PRO A 67 -12.95 4.41 -20.03
N PRO A 68 -13.82 3.76 -20.81
CA PRO A 68 -14.21 2.38 -20.55
C PRO A 68 -12.97 1.50 -20.47
N LEU A 69 -12.91 0.65 -19.44
CA LEU A 69 -11.79 -0.26 -19.26
C LEU A 69 -11.64 -1.16 -20.50
N PRO A 70 -10.40 -1.44 -20.94
CA PRO A 70 -10.15 -2.29 -22.11
C PRO A 70 -10.86 -3.64 -21.99
N GLU A 71 -11.17 -4.27 -23.12
CA GLU A 71 -11.86 -5.56 -23.16
C GLU A 71 -11.04 -6.65 -22.46
N ASN A 72 -9.73 -6.62 -22.65
CA ASN A 72 -8.78 -7.48 -21.96
C ASN A 72 -8.19 -6.76 -20.74
N ARG A 73 -8.44 -7.33 -19.56
CA ARG A 73 -8.17 -6.71 -18.25
C ARG A 73 -7.19 -7.51 -17.40
N VAL A 74 -6.54 -8.51 -17.98
CA VAL A 74 -5.65 -9.40 -17.23
C VAL A 74 -4.32 -8.70 -16.93
N VAL A 75 -3.98 -8.65 -15.64
CA VAL A 75 -2.69 -8.17 -15.13
C VAL A 75 -2.03 -9.32 -14.41
N LEU A 76 -0.84 -9.72 -14.84
CA LEU A 76 -0.05 -10.73 -14.13
C LEU A 76 0.94 -10.03 -13.20
N GLY A 77 0.85 -10.29 -11.90
CA GLY A 77 1.87 -9.88 -10.93
C GLY A 77 2.77 -11.03 -10.54
N CYS A 78 4.07 -10.75 -10.35
CA CYS A 78 5.03 -11.67 -9.73
C CYS A 78 5.78 -10.95 -8.62
N GLY A 79 5.61 -11.40 -7.37
CA GLY A 79 6.26 -10.74 -6.24
C GLY A 79 5.77 -11.22 -4.89
N GLY A 80 6.03 -10.42 -3.86
CA GLY A 80 5.71 -10.79 -2.47
C GLY A 80 4.23 -10.68 -2.14
N ALA A 81 3.68 -11.74 -1.57
CA ALA A 81 2.48 -11.74 -0.74
C ALA A 81 2.90 -12.06 0.70
N ALA A 82 2.32 -11.36 1.67
CA ALA A 82 2.67 -11.50 3.07
C ALA A 82 1.46 -11.21 3.97
N VAL A 83 1.63 -11.39 5.27
CA VAL A 83 0.71 -10.88 6.28
C VAL A 83 1.43 -9.85 7.15
N ASP A 84 0.80 -8.72 7.40
CA ASP A 84 1.29 -7.69 8.32
C ASP A 84 0.51 -7.73 9.64
N PHE A 85 1.26 -7.81 10.74
CA PHE A 85 0.79 -7.66 12.11
C PHE A 85 0.96 -6.21 12.54
N LEU A 86 -0.13 -5.44 12.50
CA LEU A 86 -0.10 -4.01 12.77
C LEU A 86 -0.43 -3.75 14.25
N ALA A 87 0.49 -3.11 14.95
CA ALA A 87 0.31 -2.67 16.33
C ALA A 87 0.45 -1.16 16.42
N ALA A 88 -0.61 -0.48 16.85
CA ALA A 88 -0.54 0.93 17.20
C ALA A 88 -0.02 1.08 18.64
N VAL A 89 0.85 2.05 18.87
CA VAL A 89 1.37 2.38 20.19
C VAL A 89 1.33 3.90 20.42
N ALA A 90 1.29 4.32 21.68
CA ALA A 90 1.34 5.73 22.03
C ALA A 90 2.68 6.37 21.61
N SER A 91 3.78 5.65 21.85
CA SER A 91 5.14 5.96 21.43
C SER A 91 5.93 4.66 21.30
N TYR A 92 7.03 4.65 20.55
CA TYR A 92 7.90 3.48 20.49
C TYR A 92 8.40 3.05 21.88
N PRO A 93 8.51 1.73 22.13
CA PRO A 93 9.17 1.24 23.33
C PRO A 93 10.67 1.50 23.24
N LYS A 94 11.29 1.76 24.39
CA LYS A 94 12.76 1.67 24.49
C LYS A 94 13.20 0.20 24.43
N PRO A 95 14.48 -0.08 24.12
CA PRO A 95 15.03 -1.42 24.31
C PRO A 95 14.69 -1.95 25.71
N ASP A 96 14.28 -3.21 25.78
CA ASP A 96 13.85 -3.94 26.98
C ASP A 96 12.57 -3.42 27.67
N GLU A 97 11.83 -2.49 27.06
CA GLU A 97 10.55 -2.01 27.58
C GLU A 97 9.37 -2.87 27.10
N LYS A 98 8.40 -3.10 28.00
CA LYS A 98 7.12 -3.73 27.66
C LYS A 98 6.00 -2.71 27.76
N ILE A 99 5.42 -2.36 26.62
CA ILE A 99 4.29 -1.43 26.54
C ILE A 99 3.02 -2.14 26.07
N ARG A 100 1.88 -1.47 26.23
CA ARG A 100 0.59 -1.92 25.72
C ARG A 100 0.33 -1.31 24.34
N SER A 101 -0.15 -2.10 23.38
CA SER A 101 -0.70 -1.55 22.14
C SER A 101 -2.02 -0.83 22.40
N THR A 102 -2.26 0.25 21.67
CA THR A 102 -3.52 0.99 21.69
C THR A 102 -4.55 0.33 20.76
N SER A 103 -4.09 -0.32 19.69
CA SER A 103 -4.91 -1.15 18.80
C SER A 103 -4.04 -2.18 18.07
N PHE A 104 -4.69 -3.22 17.55
CA PHE A 104 -4.03 -4.32 16.83
C PHE A 104 -4.89 -4.80 15.66
N MET A 105 -4.25 -5.09 14.52
CA MET A 105 -4.88 -5.69 13.35
C MET A 105 -3.93 -6.66 12.64
N VAL A 106 -4.52 -7.57 11.87
CA VAL A 106 -3.81 -8.47 10.96
C VAL A 106 -4.37 -8.19 9.57
N GLN A 107 -3.50 -7.97 8.58
CA GLN A 107 -3.88 -7.68 7.20
C GLN A 107 -2.96 -8.35 6.20
N GLY A 108 -3.47 -8.55 4.99
CA GLY A 108 -2.67 -8.88 3.83
C GLY A 108 -1.66 -7.77 3.54
N GLY A 109 -0.50 -8.19 3.06
CA GLY A 109 0.61 -7.31 2.73
C GLY A 109 1.44 -7.86 1.59
N GLY A 110 2.66 -7.33 1.47
CA GLY A 110 3.52 -7.58 0.32
C GLY A 110 3.19 -6.62 -0.84
N ASN A 111 4.23 -6.16 -1.53
CA ASN A 111 4.07 -5.12 -2.55
C ASN A 111 3.23 -5.61 -3.73
N ALA A 112 3.46 -6.85 -4.20
CA ALA A 112 2.64 -7.45 -5.24
C ALA A 112 1.21 -7.75 -4.78
N GLY A 113 1.03 -8.28 -3.56
CA GLY A 113 -0.30 -8.47 -2.98
C GLY A 113 -1.11 -7.17 -2.98
N ASN A 114 -0.54 -6.11 -2.41
CA ASN A 114 -1.17 -4.79 -2.33
C ASN A 114 -1.48 -4.18 -3.71
N ALA A 115 -0.53 -4.29 -4.66
CA ALA A 115 -0.71 -3.75 -6.00
C ALA A 115 -1.85 -4.46 -6.76
N LEU A 116 -1.92 -5.79 -6.65
CA LEU A 116 -2.95 -6.58 -7.33
C LEU A 116 -4.32 -6.46 -6.66
N THR A 117 -4.40 -6.37 -5.34
CA THR A 117 -5.66 -6.01 -4.65
C THR A 117 -6.18 -4.66 -5.13
N CYS A 118 -5.31 -3.66 -5.29
CA CYS A 118 -5.69 -2.38 -5.88
C CYS A 118 -6.18 -2.52 -7.32
N ALA A 119 -5.48 -3.30 -8.15
CA ALA A 119 -5.88 -3.57 -9.52
C ALA A 119 -7.27 -4.22 -9.61
N ALA A 120 -7.57 -5.21 -8.75
CA ALA A 120 -8.88 -5.84 -8.69
C ALA A 120 -9.98 -4.83 -8.34
N ARG A 121 -9.75 -3.98 -7.34
CA ARG A 121 -10.68 -2.92 -6.92
C ARG A 121 -10.91 -1.86 -8.00
N LEU A 122 -9.95 -1.66 -8.91
CA LEU A 122 -10.08 -0.81 -10.08
C LEU A 122 -10.80 -1.49 -11.27
N GLY A 123 -11.29 -2.72 -11.09
CA GLY A 123 -12.04 -3.48 -12.10
C GLY A 123 -11.18 -4.27 -13.09
N LEU A 124 -9.89 -4.46 -12.79
CA LEU A 124 -9.00 -5.35 -13.54
C LEU A 124 -9.16 -6.80 -13.08
N LYS A 125 -8.53 -7.74 -13.80
CA LYS A 125 -8.51 -9.18 -13.49
C LYS A 125 -7.09 -9.61 -13.12
N PRO A 126 -6.61 -9.31 -11.91
CA PRO A 126 -5.24 -9.61 -11.53
C PRO A 126 -5.04 -11.10 -11.25
N ARG A 127 -3.90 -11.63 -11.67
CA ARG A 127 -3.38 -12.95 -11.35
C ARG A 127 -2.08 -12.79 -10.60
N LEU A 128 -1.86 -13.57 -9.55
CA LEU A 128 -0.64 -13.50 -8.76
C LEU A 128 0.19 -14.77 -8.85
N ILE A 129 1.45 -14.59 -9.24
CA ILE A 129 2.53 -15.56 -8.99
C ILE A 129 3.27 -15.13 -7.73
N SER A 130 3.21 -15.98 -6.71
CA SER A 130 3.92 -15.82 -5.44
C SER A 130 4.12 -17.17 -4.78
N LYS A 131 4.74 -17.18 -3.59
CA LYS A 131 4.91 -18.39 -2.78
C LYS A 131 4.64 -18.10 -1.31
N VAL A 132 3.83 -18.96 -0.70
CA VAL A 132 3.55 -19.01 0.73
C VAL A 132 3.77 -20.44 1.25
N ALA A 133 3.72 -20.65 2.55
CA ALA A 133 3.73 -21.97 3.17
C ALA A 133 2.30 -22.38 3.59
N ASP A 134 2.08 -23.68 3.82
CA ASP A 134 0.85 -24.22 4.41
C ASP A 134 0.79 -23.95 5.93
N ASP A 135 0.86 -22.67 6.28
CA ASP A 135 0.72 -22.16 7.65
C ASP A 135 -0.48 -21.22 7.76
N CYS A 136 -0.74 -20.71 8.97
CA CYS A 136 -1.84 -19.77 9.18
C CYS A 136 -1.71 -18.50 8.34
N GLN A 137 -0.48 -18.05 8.08
CA GLN A 137 -0.21 -16.79 7.38
C GLN A 137 -0.42 -16.94 5.88
N GLY A 138 -0.01 -18.07 5.31
CA GLY A 138 -0.25 -18.40 3.92
C GLY A 138 -1.75 -18.55 3.63
N ARG A 139 -2.48 -19.24 4.51
CA ARG A 139 -3.94 -19.35 4.41
C ARG A 139 -4.63 -17.98 4.52
N ASN A 140 -4.24 -17.15 5.50
CA ASN A 140 -4.79 -15.80 5.62
C ASN A 140 -4.52 -14.94 4.38
N ALA A 141 -3.29 -14.99 3.83
CA ALA A 141 -2.93 -14.23 2.64
C ALA A 141 -3.75 -14.68 1.41
N LEU A 142 -3.93 -15.99 1.21
CA LEU A 142 -4.75 -16.55 0.15
C LEU A 142 -6.21 -16.10 0.27
N GLU A 143 -6.82 -16.29 1.45
CA GLU A 143 -8.22 -15.94 1.71
C GLU A 143 -8.48 -14.44 1.46
N GLU A 144 -7.56 -13.55 1.86
CA GLU A 144 -7.72 -12.11 1.67
C GLU A 144 -7.55 -11.69 0.20
N LEU A 145 -6.56 -12.24 -0.51
CA LEU A 145 -6.36 -12.00 -1.94
C LEU A 145 -7.58 -12.43 -2.76
N GLU A 146 -8.11 -13.62 -2.50
CA GLU A 146 -9.29 -14.16 -3.16
C GLU A 146 -10.54 -13.32 -2.86
N ALA A 147 -10.71 -12.89 -1.61
CA ALA A 147 -11.81 -12.02 -1.21
C ALA A 147 -11.78 -10.66 -1.91
N ASP A 148 -10.59 -10.15 -2.25
CA ASP A 148 -10.42 -8.92 -3.03
C ASP A 148 -10.49 -9.14 -4.56
N GLY A 149 -10.67 -10.37 -5.02
CA GLY A 149 -10.82 -10.72 -6.44
C GLY A 149 -9.51 -10.93 -7.19
N VAL A 150 -8.42 -11.23 -6.48
CA VAL A 150 -7.15 -11.65 -7.08
C VAL A 150 -7.17 -13.15 -7.34
N ASP A 151 -6.84 -13.54 -8.57
CA ASP A 151 -6.70 -14.96 -8.95
C ASP A 151 -5.38 -15.52 -8.39
N THR A 152 -5.53 -16.45 -7.44
CA THR A 152 -4.46 -17.14 -6.70
C THR A 152 -4.11 -18.51 -7.27
N SER A 153 -4.67 -18.90 -8.43
CA SER A 153 -4.46 -20.23 -9.03
C SER A 153 -2.99 -20.53 -9.38
N PHE A 154 -2.14 -19.50 -9.45
CA PHE A 154 -0.71 -19.60 -9.76
C PHE A 154 0.19 -19.37 -8.53
N LEU A 155 -0.39 -19.31 -7.34
CA LEU A 155 0.34 -19.16 -6.09
C LEU A 155 0.84 -20.53 -5.63
N VAL A 156 2.14 -20.61 -5.32
CA VAL A 156 2.77 -21.84 -4.84
C VAL A 156 2.59 -21.96 -3.33
N VAL A 157 2.07 -23.09 -2.87
CA VAL A 157 1.96 -23.39 -1.43
C VAL A 157 2.97 -24.48 -1.05
N SER A 158 4.01 -24.07 -0.33
CA SER A 158 5.03 -24.97 0.22
C SER A 158 4.50 -25.75 1.41
N LYS A 159 4.75 -27.07 1.46
CA LYS A 159 4.40 -27.90 2.64
C LYS A 159 5.35 -27.71 3.82
N GLU A 160 6.46 -27.00 3.61
CA GLU A 160 7.53 -26.79 4.58
C GLU A 160 7.80 -25.30 4.77
N GLY A 161 8.35 -24.96 5.93
CA GLY A 161 8.81 -23.62 6.26
C GLY A 161 7.70 -22.69 6.73
N ASN A 162 7.78 -21.41 6.34
CA ASN A 162 6.87 -20.36 6.79
C ASN A 162 6.56 -19.36 5.67
N SER A 163 5.39 -18.77 5.73
CA SER A 163 5.00 -17.65 4.87
C SER A 163 5.67 -16.35 5.32
N PRO A 164 5.89 -15.38 4.43
CA PRO A 164 6.40 -14.06 4.80
C PRO A 164 5.40 -13.31 5.68
N PHE A 165 5.90 -12.63 6.71
CA PHE A 165 5.09 -11.70 7.49
C PHE A 165 5.92 -10.55 8.05
N SER A 166 5.27 -9.48 8.48
CA SER A 166 5.94 -8.35 9.13
C SER A 166 5.23 -7.93 10.40
N TYR A 167 5.98 -7.53 11.42
CA TYR A 167 5.46 -6.71 12.51
C TYR A 167 5.57 -5.25 12.10
N VAL A 168 4.48 -4.52 12.16
CA VAL A 168 4.43 -3.09 11.84
C VAL A 168 3.97 -2.34 13.08
N ILE A 169 4.92 -1.67 13.73
CA ILE A 169 4.64 -0.84 14.91
C ILE A 169 4.42 0.59 14.42
N VAL A 170 3.23 1.13 14.67
CA VAL A 170 2.87 2.51 14.29
C VAL A 170 2.85 3.37 15.55
N ASP A 171 3.68 4.42 15.54
CA ASP A 171 3.79 5.37 16.64
C ASP A 171 2.83 6.54 16.42
N SER A 172 1.89 6.71 17.36
CA SER A 172 0.85 7.75 17.29
C SER A 172 1.37 9.14 17.60
N GLN A 173 2.47 9.29 18.34
CA GLN A 173 3.08 10.56 18.69
C GLN A 173 3.94 11.08 17.54
N THR A 174 4.81 10.24 16.99
CA THR A 174 5.74 10.63 15.93
C THR A 174 5.16 10.47 14.53
N LYS A 175 4.02 9.78 14.38
CA LYS A 175 3.39 9.47 13.09
C LYS A 175 4.34 8.75 12.13
N THR A 176 5.13 7.84 12.67
CA THR A 176 6.05 7.00 11.90
C THR A 176 5.71 5.53 12.08
N ARG A 177 6.34 4.66 11.29
CA ARG A 177 6.26 3.21 11.48
C ARG A 177 7.64 2.57 11.52
N THR A 178 7.76 1.50 12.28
CA THR A 178 8.90 0.58 12.26
C THR A 178 8.42 -0.80 11.83
N CYS A 179 9.09 -1.41 10.86
CA CYS A 179 8.76 -2.72 10.32
C CYS A 179 9.85 -3.73 10.66
N ILE A 180 9.47 -4.87 11.22
CA ILE A 180 10.35 -6.03 11.42
C ILE A 180 9.82 -7.15 10.53
N HIS A 181 10.61 -7.53 9.53
CA HIS A 181 10.18 -8.48 8.49
C HIS A 181 10.77 -9.86 8.74
N THR A 182 9.92 -10.88 8.69
CA THR A 182 10.31 -12.29 8.62
C THR A 182 10.12 -12.76 7.17
N PRO A 183 11.21 -13.13 6.47
CA PRO A 183 11.11 -13.64 5.11
C PRO A 183 10.41 -15.00 5.09
N GLY A 184 9.77 -15.31 3.96
CA GLY A 184 9.24 -16.64 3.71
C GLY A 184 10.37 -17.64 3.40
N TYR A 185 10.15 -18.89 3.78
CA TYR A 185 11.04 -20.01 3.50
C TYR A 185 10.22 -21.27 3.18
N PRO A 186 10.62 -22.10 2.21
CA PRO A 186 11.70 -21.87 1.25
C PRO A 186 11.37 -20.71 0.30
N LEU A 187 12.42 -20.05 -0.22
CA LEU A 187 12.24 -19.02 -1.25
C LEU A 187 11.59 -19.62 -2.51
N MET A 188 10.93 -18.77 -3.27
CA MET A 188 10.43 -19.16 -4.59
C MET A 188 11.59 -19.28 -5.56
N VAL A 189 11.63 -20.39 -6.28
CA VAL A 189 12.55 -20.62 -7.40
C VAL A 189 11.73 -20.83 -8.68
N PRO A 190 12.29 -20.57 -9.88
CA PRO A 190 11.56 -20.75 -11.13
C PRO A 190 10.94 -22.14 -11.30
N ASP A 191 11.63 -23.18 -10.84
CA ASP A 191 11.20 -24.59 -10.94
C ASP A 191 9.97 -24.92 -10.08
N ASP A 192 9.57 -24.04 -9.15
CA ASP A 192 8.32 -24.20 -8.40
C ASP A 192 7.08 -24.09 -9.31
N LEU A 193 7.23 -23.50 -10.51
CA LEU A 193 6.17 -23.38 -11.51
C LEU A 193 6.54 -24.13 -12.78
N PRO A 194 5.72 -25.09 -13.24
CA PRO A 194 5.97 -25.71 -14.53
C PRO A 194 5.77 -24.69 -15.65
N PRO A 195 6.49 -24.82 -16.79
CA PRO A 195 6.37 -23.89 -17.91
C PRO A 195 4.93 -23.70 -18.42
N SER A 196 4.10 -24.74 -18.35
CA SER A 196 2.67 -24.66 -18.71
C SER A 196 1.87 -23.72 -17.80
N SER A 197 2.20 -23.67 -16.50
CA SER A 197 1.58 -22.73 -15.57
C SER A 197 1.98 -21.29 -15.86
N ILE A 198 3.25 -21.05 -16.24
CA ILE A 198 3.71 -19.72 -16.66
C ILE A 198 2.96 -19.26 -17.91
N SER A 199 2.87 -20.11 -18.93
CA SER A 199 2.10 -19.81 -20.15
C SER A 199 0.62 -19.55 -19.85
N SER A 200 0.00 -20.34 -18.97
CA SER A 200 -1.40 -20.16 -18.58
C SER A 200 -1.62 -18.87 -17.77
N ALA A 201 -0.67 -18.50 -16.91
CA ALA A 201 -0.73 -17.26 -16.15
C ALA A 201 -0.64 -16.03 -17.06
N LEU A 202 0.20 -16.11 -18.09
CA LEU A 202 0.43 -15.08 -19.09
C LEU A 202 -0.68 -15.00 -20.16
N ASP A 203 -1.55 -16.00 -20.25
CA ASP A 203 -2.63 -16.02 -21.23
C ASP A 203 -3.52 -14.78 -21.08
N GLU A 204 -3.79 -14.09 -22.18
CA GLU A 204 -4.46 -12.79 -22.23
C GLU A 204 -3.78 -11.65 -21.42
N ALA A 205 -2.70 -11.86 -20.68
CA ALA A 205 -2.09 -10.79 -19.88
C ALA A 205 -1.56 -9.66 -20.79
N ARG A 206 -1.94 -8.42 -20.49
CA ARG A 206 -1.47 -7.20 -21.20
C ARG A 206 -0.46 -6.39 -20.41
N VAL A 207 -0.36 -6.67 -19.12
CA VAL A 207 0.57 -6.03 -18.20
C VAL A 207 1.19 -7.11 -17.34
N PHE A 208 2.52 -7.12 -17.30
CA PHE A 208 3.29 -7.84 -16.30
C PHE A 208 3.85 -6.86 -15.28
N TYR A 209 3.57 -7.10 -14.00
CA TYR A 209 4.06 -6.31 -12.87
C TYR A 209 4.97 -7.17 -12.00
N SER A 210 6.11 -6.62 -11.58
CA SER A 210 6.92 -7.24 -10.53
C SER A 210 7.43 -6.21 -9.54
N ASP A 211 7.46 -6.59 -8.27
CA ASP A 211 8.02 -5.79 -7.17
C ASP A 211 9.51 -6.06 -6.93
N GLY A 212 10.12 -6.98 -7.68
CA GLY A 212 11.52 -7.37 -7.58
C GLY A 212 11.87 -8.31 -6.42
N ARG A 213 10.90 -8.75 -5.59
CA ARG A 213 11.18 -9.65 -4.47
C ARG A 213 11.54 -11.06 -4.94
N LEU A 214 10.81 -11.58 -5.92
CA LEU A 214 10.99 -12.93 -6.49
C LEU A 214 11.73 -12.85 -7.83
N HIS A 215 12.88 -12.18 -7.83
CA HIS A 215 13.56 -11.70 -9.03
C HIS A 215 13.93 -12.82 -10.02
N GLU A 216 14.40 -13.99 -9.56
CA GLU A 216 14.74 -15.10 -10.46
C GLU A 216 13.51 -15.60 -11.23
N THR A 217 12.39 -15.77 -10.53
CA THR A 217 11.13 -16.19 -11.16
C THR A 217 10.55 -15.07 -12.05
N ALA A 218 10.62 -13.82 -11.59
CA ALA A 218 10.18 -12.66 -12.35
C ALA A 218 10.95 -12.49 -13.67
N LEU A 219 12.26 -12.82 -13.69
CA LEU A 219 13.07 -12.80 -14.90
C LEU A 219 12.61 -13.84 -15.92
N VAL A 220 12.33 -15.07 -15.49
CA VAL A 220 11.81 -16.12 -16.38
C VAL A 220 10.45 -15.71 -16.95
N ILE A 221 9.54 -15.22 -16.11
CA ILE A 221 8.21 -14.75 -16.55
C ILE A 221 8.34 -13.57 -17.52
N ALA A 222 9.24 -12.62 -17.26
CA ALA A 222 9.46 -11.47 -18.14
C ALA A 222 10.01 -11.89 -19.52
N GLN A 223 10.89 -12.90 -19.56
CA GLN A 223 11.41 -13.46 -20.81
C GLN A 223 10.30 -14.12 -21.63
N GLU A 224 9.47 -14.94 -20.99
CA GLU A 224 8.32 -15.59 -21.63
C GLU A 224 7.27 -14.57 -22.10
N TYR A 225 6.95 -13.59 -21.26
CA TYR A 225 6.04 -12.50 -21.62
C TYR A 225 6.53 -11.73 -22.85
N ARG A 226 7.83 -11.42 -22.92
CA ARG A 226 8.43 -10.76 -24.09
C ARG A 226 8.39 -11.63 -25.33
N HIS A 227 8.59 -12.94 -25.18
CA HIS A 227 8.49 -13.87 -26.30
C HIS A 227 7.08 -13.86 -26.88
N LEU A 228 6.06 -14.03 -26.05
CA LEU A 228 4.65 -13.99 -26.46
C LEU A 228 4.27 -12.64 -27.05
N ALA A 229 4.64 -11.53 -26.42
CA ALA A 229 4.32 -10.19 -26.93
C ALA A 229 4.92 -9.92 -28.32
N ARG A 230 6.09 -10.51 -28.62
CA ARG A 230 6.72 -10.44 -29.97
C ARG A 230 6.03 -11.33 -30.99
N THR A 231 5.49 -12.47 -30.57
CA THR A 231 4.75 -13.39 -31.45
C THR A 231 3.36 -12.85 -31.82
N TYR A 232 2.74 -12.00 -30.97
CA TYR A 232 1.38 -11.47 -31.16
C TYR A 232 1.32 -9.99 -31.59
N LEU A 233 2.45 -9.33 -31.84
CA LEU A 233 2.49 -8.02 -32.52
C LEU A 233 2.45 -8.25 -34.04
N PHE A 234 1.23 -8.26 -34.60
CA PHE A 234 0.94 -8.03 -36.01
C PHE A 234 0.63 -6.55 -36.25
#